data_AF-A0A3M9MGB3-F1
#
_entry.id   AF-A0A3M9MGB3-F1
#
_cell.length_a   1.000
_cell.length_b   1.000
_cell.length_c   1.000
_cell.angle_alpha   90.00
_cell.angle_beta   90.00
_cell.angle_gamma   90.00
#
_symmetry.space_group_name_H-M   'P 1'
#
loop_
_entity.id
_entity.type
_entity.pdbx_description
1 polymer ?
#
loop_
_entity_poly.entity_id
_entity_poly.type
_entity_poly.pdbx_seq_one_letter_code
_entity_poly.pdbx_strand_id
1 'polypeptide(L)'
;MEKTVSRQQKTSEHGRFNQHLRAVVDFYYAELFLRLLTFVWLYWALTKFHLYLDRPPELYEPLTLLGRLAAPVLPAKEIFWTVVALAALANFSKLFRKRALIPQVLLAASLLWINLVLWSYGYLPHVNHLFLLAHLFLIFVAVERPGKNRPDQIQYATINWFYFGLLFVYTLSGLWKIAALAKKLLSSSAAVHWLRPEAALYNALVSFRDYDQPFRLAQLFVDFPGVWQLGFVATVYFLTSAVAAAWHPPLRPWVGGLLICFHLINQFAFLIFFVVACLTLLCLFFPYGAVFRQSRTQYRFPAVFLFSGRKQEAAYFRQYEDGQEDAFFGFEAYRQKLLDWNYYQAGFLYFPGIKILTELTWRLTHRSGREKASI
;
A
#
# COMPACT_ATOMS: atom_id res chain seq x y z
N MET A 1 -21.51 -37.65 -21.20
CA MET A 1 -20.79 -36.86 -20.18
C MET A 1 -19.37 -36.62 -20.67
N GLU A 2 -19.12 -35.50 -21.35
CA GLU A 2 -17.74 -35.08 -21.62
C GLU A 2 -17.05 -34.82 -20.28
N LYS A 3 -15.94 -35.52 -20.02
CA LYS A 3 -15.04 -35.15 -18.93
C LYS A 3 -14.59 -33.73 -19.23
N THR A 4 -15.11 -32.77 -18.47
CA THR A 4 -14.55 -31.42 -18.40
C THR A 4 -13.12 -31.60 -17.90
N VAL A 5 -12.16 -31.72 -18.81
CA VAL A 5 -10.75 -31.71 -18.48
C VAL A 5 -10.55 -30.40 -17.75
N SER A 6 -10.35 -30.50 -16.43
CA SER A 6 -9.98 -29.37 -15.59
C SER A 6 -8.73 -28.79 -16.25
N ARG A 7 -8.91 -27.70 -17.00
CA ARG A 7 -7.83 -27.01 -17.69
C ARG A 7 -6.97 -26.39 -16.58
N GLN A 8 -6.01 -27.17 -16.09
CA GLN A 8 -5.10 -26.73 -15.04
C GLN A 8 -4.32 -25.53 -15.57
N GLN A 9 -4.40 -24.43 -14.82
CA GLN A 9 -3.55 -23.28 -15.04
C GLN A 9 -2.13 -23.69 -14.67
N LYS A 10 -1.22 -23.66 -15.63
CA LYS A 10 0.18 -24.00 -15.43
C LYS A 10 1.02 -22.77 -15.70
N THR A 11 1.82 -22.36 -14.71
CA THR A 11 2.88 -21.38 -14.87
C THR A 11 4.21 -22.11 -14.81
N SER A 12 4.96 -22.00 -15.89
CA SER A 12 6.32 -22.50 -16.08
C SER A 12 7.32 -21.85 -15.11
N GLU A 13 8.55 -22.35 -15.09
CA GLU A 13 9.62 -21.74 -14.30
C GLU A 13 10.01 -20.36 -14.84
N HIS A 14 10.05 -20.21 -16.17
CA HIS A 14 10.30 -18.93 -16.83
C HIS A 14 9.20 -17.90 -16.54
N GLY A 15 7.93 -18.33 -16.52
CA GLY A 15 6.80 -17.48 -16.13
C GLY A 15 6.92 -16.98 -14.68
N ARG A 16 7.19 -17.89 -13.75
CA ARG A 16 7.41 -17.55 -12.32
C ARG A 16 8.61 -16.62 -12.14
N PHE A 17 9.72 -16.91 -12.81
CA PHE A 17 10.91 -16.08 -12.77
C PHE A 17 10.63 -14.64 -13.25
N ASN A 18 9.97 -14.49 -14.40
CA ASN A 18 9.61 -13.19 -14.94
C ASN A 18 8.69 -12.40 -13.99
N GLN A 19 7.80 -13.08 -13.26
CA GLN A 19 6.97 -12.49 -12.21
C GLN A 19 7.81 -12.01 -11.02
N HIS A 20 8.71 -12.87 -10.51
CA HIS A 20 9.59 -12.52 -9.39
C HIS A 20 10.48 -11.32 -9.74
N LEU A 21 11.07 -11.32 -10.94
CA LEU A 21 11.91 -10.23 -11.43
C LEU A 21 11.21 -8.87 -11.40
N ARG A 22 9.93 -8.80 -11.82
CA ARG A 22 9.15 -7.55 -11.79
C ARG A 22 9.03 -7.00 -10.37
N ALA A 23 8.62 -7.85 -9.43
CA ALA A 23 8.44 -7.45 -8.03
C ALA A 23 9.75 -7.04 -7.36
N VAL A 24 10.86 -7.73 -7.67
CA VAL A 24 12.19 -7.42 -7.15
C VAL A 24 12.70 -6.07 -7.68
N VAL A 25 12.52 -5.79 -8.98
CA VAL A 25 12.89 -4.50 -9.58
C VAL A 25 12.12 -3.36 -8.91
N ASP A 26 10.78 -3.47 -8.83
CA ASP A 26 9.95 -2.45 -8.19
C ASP A 26 10.37 -2.20 -6.75
N PHE A 27 10.57 -3.27 -5.98
CA PHE A 27 10.94 -3.18 -4.58
C PHE A 27 12.34 -2.61 -4.36
N TYR A 28 13.31 -2.96 -5.20
CA TYR A 28 14.68 -2.46 -5.10
C TYR A 28 14.72 -0.92 -5.15
N TYR A 29 13.97 -0.33 -6.09
CA TYR A 29 13.87 1.12 -6.22
C TYR A 29 12.99 1.71 -5.12
N ALA A 30 11.89 1.06 -4.75
CA ALA A 30 11.07 1.48 -3.62
C ALA A 30 11.87 1.63 -2.33
N GLU A 31 12.70 0.64 -2.01
CA GLU A 31 13.61 0.70 -0.87
C GLU A 31 14.58 1.87 -1.02
N LEU A 32 15.23 2.03 -2.18
CA LEU A 32 16.18 3.12 -2.42
C LEU A 32 15.57 4.51 -2.19
N PHE A 33 14.39 4.77 -2.76
CA PHE A 33 13.69 6.03 -2.58
C PHE A 33 13.22 6.23 -1.14
N LEU A 34 12.81 5.15 -0.45
CA LEU A 34 12.51 5.23 0.99
C LEU A 34 13.77 5.63 1.79
N ARG A 35 14.96 5.10 1.47
CA ARG A 35 16.22 5.53 2.12
C ARG A 35 16.52 7.00 1.91
N LEU A 36 16.28 7.51 0.70
CA LEU A 36 16.45 8.94 0.38
C LEU A 36 15.46 9.79 1.18
N LEU A 37 14.19 9.38 1.22
CA LEU A 37 13.16 10.01 2.06
C LEU A 37 13.57 10.00 3.53
N THR A 38 14.21 8.93 4.03
CA THR A 38 14.68 8.84 5.41
C THR A 38 15.71 9.91 5.74
N PHE A 39 16.64 10.27 4.83
CA PHE A 39 17.56 11.38 5.09
C PHE A 39 16.82 12.72 5.20
N VAL A 40 15.88 12.97 4.29
CA VAL A 40 15.04 14.18 4.33
C VAL A 40 14.23 14.24 5.62
N TRP A 41 13.67 13.10 6.03
CA TRP A 41 12.88 12.97 7.26
C TRP A 41 13.75 13.18 8.51
N LEU A 42 14.98 12.66 8.55
CA LEU A 42 15.91 12.87 9.67
C LEU A 42 16.28 14.36 9.82
N TYR A 43 16.50 15.07 8.71
CA TYR A 43 16.67 16.52 8.74
C TYR A 43 15.42 17.22 9.27
N TRP A 44 14.23 16.86 8.78
CA TRP A 44 12.98 17.38 9.30
C TRP A 44 12.83 17.11 10.81
N ALA A 45 13.16 15.91 11.28
CA ALA A 45 13.09 15.53 12.69
C ALA A 45 14.02 16.40 13.56
N LEU A 46 15.23 16.72 13.09
CA LEU A 46 16.14 17.65 13.76
C LEU A 46 15.54 19.06 13.87
N THR A 47 15.03 19.59 12.76
CA THR A 47 14.41 20.93 12.76
C THR A 47 13.21 20.99 13.69
N LYS A 48 12.39 19.93 13.69
CA LYS A 48 11.23 19.82 14.56
C LYS A 48 11.60 19.72 16.03
N PHE A 49 12.66 18.97 16.35
CA PHE A 49 13.15 18.85 17.71
C PHE A 49 13.71 20.18 18.25
N HIS A 50 14.38 20.99 17.41
CA HIS A 50 14.77 22.35 17.83
C HIS A 50 13.59 23.21 18.23
N LEU A 51 12.51 23.19 17.45
CA LEU A 51 11.28 23.91 17.81
C LEU A 51 10.65 23.39 19.11
N TYR A 52 10.97 22.18 19.55
CA TYR A 52 10.49 21.61 20.81
C TYR A 52 11.38 21.96 22.00
N LEU A 53 12.67 22.22 21.78
CA LEU A 53 13.55 22.73 22.84
C LEU A 53 13.14 24.14 23.29
N ASP A 54 12.48 24.90 22.42
CA ASP A 54 11.96 26.23 22.73
C ASP A 54 10.60 26.19 23.48
N ARG A 55 10.03 25.00 23.70
CA ARG A 55 8.75 24.82 24.38
C ARG A 55 8.94 24.54 25.88
N PRO A 56 7.95 24.88 26.73
CA PRO A 56 7.94 24.47 28.13
C PRO A 56 8.08 22.94 28.25
N PRO A 57 9.06 22.42 29.02
CA PRO A 57 9.27 20.98 29.18
C PRO A 57 8.07 20.22 29.74
N GLU A 58 7.18 20.90 30.46
CA GLU A 58 5.95 20.35 31.05
C GLU A 58 4.96 19.85 29.98
N LEU A 59 5.10 20.32 28.74
CA LEU A 59 4.31 19.85 27.61
C LEU A 59 4.83 18.53 27.00
N TYR A 60 5.97 18.02 27.49
CA TYR A 60 6.48 16.71 27.13
C TYR A 60 5.77 15.63 27.94
N GLU A 61 4.79 14.96 27.33
CA GLU A 61 4.01 13.89 27.93
C GLU A 61 4.09 12.60 27.10
N PRO A 62 4.92 11.62 27.50
CA PRO A 62 4.97 10.34 26.81
C PRO A 62 3.67 9.54 27.06
N LEU A 63 2.77 9.54 26.07
CA LEU A 63 1.46 8.88 26.18
C LEU A 63 1.53 7.36 26.04
N THR A 64 2.52 6.83 25.31
CA THR A 64 2.65 5.37 25.07
C THR A 64 3.52 4.71 26.13
N LEU A 65 3.23 3.43 26.46
CA LEU A 65 4.05 2.64 27.39
C LEU A 65 5.54 2.63 26.97
N LEU A 66 5.80 2.41 25.68
CA LEU A 66 7.17 2.40 25.17
C LEU A 66 7.83 3.78 25.26
N GLY A 67 7.09 4.87 25.02
CA GLY A 67 7.58 6.24 25.21
C GLY A 67 7.97 6.50 26.67
N ARG A 68 7.12 6.08 27.62
CA ARG A 68 7.40 6.21 29.06
C ARG A 68 8.64 5.46 29.50
N LEU A 69 8.93 4.31 28.88
CA LEU A 69 10.10 3.51 29.21
C LEU A 69 11.39 4.01 28.52
N ALA A 70 11.30 4.36 27.24
CA ALA A 70 12.48 4.66 26.42
C ALA A 70 12.86 6.15 26.36
N ALA A 71 11.90 7.04 26.60
CA ALA A 71 12.08 8.49 26.61
C ALA A 71 11.14 9.15 27.65
N PRO A 72 11.31 8.85 28.96
CA PRO A 72 10.42 9.34 30.02
C PRO A 72 10.43 10.86 30.18
N VAL A 73 11.53 11.51 29.81
CA VAL A 73 11.74 12.96 29.89
C VAL A 73 12.29 13.45 28.55
N LEU A 74 12.13 14.75 28.29
CA LEU A 74 12.73 15.38 27.12
C LEU A 74 14.25 15.15 27.12
N PRO A 75 14.81 14.42 26.14
CA PRO A 75 16.25 14.18 26.10
C PRO A 75 17.02 15.48 25.85
N ALA A 76 18.25 15.53 26.38
CA ALA A 76 19.20 16.58 26.02
C ALA A 76 19.46 16.59 24.50
N LYS A 77 19.81 17.77 23.97
CA LYS A 77 20.04 18.00 22.55
C LYS A 77 21.09 17.07 21.96
N GLU A 78 22.16 16.84 22.70
CA GLU A 78 23.30 16.01 22.31
C GLU A 78 22.89 14.55 22.15
N ILE A 79 22.02 14.04 23.05
CA ILE A 79 21.50 12.67 22.99
C ILE A 79 20.67 12.50 21.73
N PHE A 80 19.73 13.42 21.49
CA PHE A 80 18.86 13.36 20.31
C PHE A 80 19.67 13.42 19.01
N TRP A 81 20.62 14.36 18.92
CA TRP A 81 21.52 14.49 17.77
C TRP A 81 22.36 13.24 17.53
N THR A 82 22.86 12.61 18.60
CA THR A 82 23.62 11.36 18.50
C THR A 82 22.75 10.24 17.91
N VAL A 83 21.51 10.08 18.38
CA VAL A 83 20.59 9.06 17.83
C VAL A 83 20.25 9.34 16.36
N VAL A 84 20.06 10.61 15.99
CA VAL A 84 19.85 10.99 14.57
C VAL A 84 21.09 10.68 13.72
N ALA A 85 22.29 10.98 14.20
CA ALA A 85 23.54 10.68 13.50
C ALA A 85 23.71 9.16 13.32
N LEU A 86 23.43 8.36 14.36
CA LEU A 86 23.42 6.91 14.27
C LEU A 86 22.41 6.40 13.23
N ALA A 87 21.19 6.94 13.21
CA ALA A 87 20.20 6.62 12.19
C ALA A 87 20.70 6.96 10.78
N ALA A 88 21.30 8.14 10.59
CA ALA A 88 21.83 8.56 9.29
C ALA A 88 22.96 7.63 8.81
N LEU A 89 23.91 7.28 9.69
CA LEU A 89 25.00 6.36 9.38
C LEU A 89 24.50 4.96 9.08
N ALA A 90 23.52 4.46 9.85
CA ALA A 90 22.90 3.17 9.61
C ALA A 90 22.16 3.13 8.26
N ASN A 91 21.39 4.19 7.94
CA ASN A 91 20.71 4.34 6.66
C ASN A 91 21.70 4.43 5.48
N PHE A 92 22.78 5.18 5.63
CA PHE A 92 23.85 5.29 4.64
C PHE A 92 24.54 3.94 4.40
N SER A 93 24.90 3.23 5.47
CA SER A 93 25.49 1.90 5.39
C SER A 93 24.61 0.92 4.61
N LYS A 94 23.28 0.98 4.77
CA LYS A 94 22.32 0.15 4.04
C LYS A 94 22.28 0.41 2.53
N LEU A 95 22.71 1.57 2.04
CA LEU A 95 22.83 1.81 0.60
C LEU A 95 23.86 0.87 -0.06
N PHE A 96 24.92 0.52 0.68
CA PHE A 96 26.00 -0.34 0.19
C PHE A 96 25.90 -1.78 0.70
N ARG A 97 25.45 -1.98 1.94
CA ARG A 97 25.37 -3.28 2.63
C ARG A 97 23.92 -3.74 2.81
N LYS A 98 23.25 -3.99 1.68
CA LYS A 98 21.80 -4.33 1.65
C LYS A 98 21.40 -5.57 2.45
N ARG A 99 22.28 -6.56 2.60
CA ARG A 99 22.02 -7.76 3.42
C ARG A 99 22.35 -7.59 4.91
N ALA A 100 23.02 -6.51 5.31
CA ALA A 100 23.42 -6.34 6.70
C ALA A 100 22.19 -6.08 7.58
N LEU A 101 21.96 -6.97 8.54
CA LEU A 101 20.84 -6.91 9.48
C LEU A 101 21.07 -5.85 10.56
N ILE A 102 22.28 -5.80 11.12
CA ILE A 102 22.63 -4.91 12.24
C ILE A 102 22.32 -3.43 11.90
N PRO A 103 22.76 -2.85 10.75
CA PRO A 103 22.40 -1.48 10.42
C PRO A 103 20.89 -1.28 10.21
N GLN A 104 20.16 -2.30 9.77
CA GLN A 104 18.70 -2.18 9.59
C GLN A 104 17.96 -2.15 10.93
N VAL A 105 18.36 -3.02 11.86
CA VAL A 105 17.80 -3.05 13.23
C VAL A 105 18.14 -1.76 13.96
N LEU A 106 19.40 -1.33 13.88
CA LEU A 106 19.85 -0.06 14.48
C LEU A 106 19.05 1.11 13.90
N LEU A 107 18.90 1.19 12.58
CA LEU A 107 18.09 2.22 11.95
C LEU A 107 16.64 2.20 12.44
N ALA A 108 15.98 1.04 12.43
CA ALA A 108 14.59 0.93 12.87
C ALA A 108 14.42 1.34 14.34
N ALA A 109 15.34 0.91 15.22
CA ALA A 109 15.35 1.28 16.63
C ALA A 109 15.58 2.79 16.84
N SER A 110 16.54 3.38 16.13
CA SER A 110 16.80 4.82 16.20
C SER A 110 15.61 5.64 15.69
N LEU A 111 15.01 5.26 14.55
CA LEU A 111 13.82 5.94 14.03
C LEU A 111 12.64 5.83 14.99
N LEU A 112 12.43 4.66 15.61
CA LEU A 112 11.40 4.46 16.61
C LEU A 112 11.62 5.38 17.81
N TRP A 113 12.83 5.41 18.37
CA TRP A 113 13.15 6.28 19.50
C TRP A 113 12.98 7.76 19.16
N ILE A 114 13.45 8.22 18.00
CA ILE A 114 13.26 9.61 17.53
C ILE A 114 11.76 9.95 17.46
N ASN A 115 10.93 9.06 16.91
CA ASN A 115 9.49 9.30 16.85
C ASN A 115 8.84 9.28 18.23
N LEU A 116 9.25 8.40 19.15
CA LEU A 116 8.74 8.41 20.53
C LEU A 116 8.97 9.77 21.19
N VAL A 117 10.16 10.36 21.03
CA VAL A 117 10.45 11.71 21.53
C VAL A 117 9.57 12.76 20.86
N LEU A 118 9.44 12.73 19.53
CA LEU A 118 8.65 13.72 18.79
C LEU A 118 7.14 13.61 19.05
N TRP A 119 6.63 12.42 19.37
CA TRP A 119 5.22 12.16 19.69
C TRP A 119 4.84 12.53 21.12
N SER A 120 5.79 12.79 22.00
CA SER A 120 5.51 13.20 23.38
C SER A 120 5.14 14.68 23.51
N TYR A 121 5.26 15.50 22.45
CA TYR A 121 4.79 16.90 22.44
C TYR A 121 3.44 17.05 21.73
N GLY A 122 2.36 16.78 22.48
CA GLY A 122 0.98 16.95 22.03
C GLY A 122 0.32 15.67 21.52
N TYR A 123 -1.01 15.74 21.43
CA TYR A 123 -1.92 14.64 21.11
C TYR A 123 -1.45 13.83 19.90
N LEU A 124 -1.25 12.53 20.10
CA LEU A 124 -0.84 11.51 19.12
C LEU A 124 -1.59 11.68 17.80
N PRO A 125 -0.99 12.27 16.76
CA PRO A 125 -1.60 12.18 15.46
C PRO A 125 -1.00 10.92 14.81
N HIS A 126 -1.79 10.19 14.02
CA HIS A 126 -1.40 8.97 13.32
C HIS A 126 -0.28 9.16 12.25
N VAL A 127 0.54 10.19 12.43
CA VAL A 127 1.63 10.70 11.61
C VAL A 127 2.87 9.84 11.82
N ASN A 128 3.61 9.57 10.74
CA ASN A 128 4.83 8.76 10.69
C ASN A 128 4.71 7.25 10.98
N HIS A 129 3.57 6.74 11.46
CA HIS A 129 3.42 5.30 11.74
C HIS A 129 3.75 4.41 10.54
N LEU A 130 3.26 4.77 9.36
CA LEU A 130 3.57 4.02 8.12
C LEU A 130 5.07 4.04 7.80
N PHE A 131 5.73 5.18 7.99
CA PHE A 131 7.17 5.34 7.76
C PHE A 131 8.00 4.46 8.69
N LEU A 132 7.61 4.39 9.97
CA LEU A 132 8.23 3.51 10.96
C LEU A 132 7.98 2.03 10.65
N LEU A 133 6.74 1.66 10.37
CA LEU A 133 6.39 0.28 10.02
C LEU A 133 7.14 -0.19 8.76
N ALA A 134 7.35 0.68 7.78
CA ALA A 134 8.16 0.36 6.62
C ALA A 134 9.60 0.01 7.02
N HIS A 135 10.24 0.80 7.88
CA HIS A 135 11.59 0.50 8.34
C HIS A 135 11.66 -0.75 9.23
N LEU A 136 10.62 -0.99 10.05
CA LEU A 136 10.50 -2.18 10.89
C LEU A 136 10.38 -3.43 10.03
N PHE A 137 9.46 -3.47 9.06
CA PHE A 137 9.28 -4.64 8.21
C PHE A 137 10.44 -4.87 7.23
N LEU A 138 11.20 -3.82 6.88
CA LEU A 138 12.44 -3.96 6.10
C LEU A 138 13.53 -4.77 6.82
N ILE A 139 13.43 -5.00 8.14
CA ILE A 139 14.33 -5.92 8.86
C ILE A 139 14.29 -7.32 8.24
N PHE A 140 13.11 -7.75 7.77
CA PHE A 140 12.87 -9.09 7.26
C PHE A 140 13.05 -9.22 5.74
N VAL A 141 13.48 -8.15 5.07
CA VAL A 141 13.61 -8.12 3.62
C VAL A 141 15.03 -7.74 3.21
N ALA A 142 15.66 -8.62 2.43
CA ALA A 142 16.94 -8.37 1.80
C ALA A 142 16.77 -8.42 0.29
N VAL A 143 16.67 -7.24 -0.34
CA VAL A 143 16.62 -7.13 -1.79
C VAL A 143 17.91 -6.55 -2.34
N GLU A 144 18.55 -7.32 -3.22
CA GLU A 144 19.73 -6.87 -3.96
C GLU A 144 19.35 -6.27 -5.31
N ARG A 145 20.33 -5.62 -5.93
CA ARG A 145 20.18 -5.14 -7.30
C ARG A 145 19.93 -6.36 -8.21
N PRO A 146 18.95 -6.31 -9.14
CA PRO A 146 18.61 -7.43 -10.01
C PRO A 146 19.78 -8.07 -10.78
N GLY A 147 20.81 -7.28 -11.11
CA GLY A 147 22.02 -7.80 -11.79
C GLY A 147 23.02 -8.53 -10.89
N LYS A 148 22.86 -8.49 -9.57
CA LYS A 148 23.75 -9.14 -8.59
C LYS A 148 23.18 -10.43 -8.03
N ASN A 149 21.86 -10.63 -8.09
CA ASN A 149 21.21 -11.83 -7.60
C ASN A 149 20.03 -12.23 -8.49
N ARG A 150 19.91 -13.53 -8.76
CA ARG A 150 18.78 -14.09 -9.51
C ARG A 150 17.53 -14.03 -8.63
N PRO A 151 16.42 -13.38 -9.05
CA PRO A 151 15.17 -13.38 -8.29
C PRO A 151 14.70 -14.79 -7.96
N ASP A 152 14.54 -15.08 -6.66
CA ASP A 152 14.06 -16.38 -6.18
C ASP A 152 12.69 -16.24 -5.47
N GLN A 153 12.11 -17.39 -5.11
CA GLN A 153 10.82 -17.46 -4.45
C GLN A 153 10.85 -16.89 -3.03
N ILE A 154 11.96 -17.00 -2.31
CA ILE A 154 12.10 -16.55 -0.91
C ILE A 154 12.11 -15.03 -0.88
N GLN A 155 12.89 -14.40 -1.74
CA GLN A 155 12.95 -12.96 -1.92
C GLN A 155 11.58 -12.41 -2.36
N TYR A 156 10.92 -13.07 -3.31
CA TYR A 156 9.56 -12.69 -3.70
C TYR A 156 8.58 -12.79 -2.52
N ALA A 157 8.62 -13.86 -1.74
CA ALA A 157 7.75 -14.07 -0.59
C ALA A 157 7.99 -13.03 0.52
N THR A 158 9.25 -12.72 0.85
CA THR A 158 9.60 -11.72 1.87
C THR A 158 9.14 -10.31 1.47
N ILE A 159 9.26 -9.94 0.19
CA ILE A 159 8.68 -8.69 -0.33
C ILE A 159 7.16 -8.66 -0.11
N ASN A 160 6.47 -9.77 -0.41
CA ASN A 160 5.03 -9.84 -0.20
C ASN A 160 4.64 -9.74 1.27
N TRP A 161 5.40 -10.38 2.17
CA TRP A 161 5.20 -10.27 3.63
C TRP A 161 5.43 -8.86 4.15
N PHE A 162 6.40 -8.12 3.60
CA PHE A 162 6.58 -6.71 3.90
C PHE A 162 5.33 -5.89 3.54
N TYR A 163 4.81 -6.06 2.33
CA TYR A 163 3.59 -5.35 1.92
C TYR A 163 2.37 -5.83 2.71
N PHE A 164 2.29 -7.12 3.07
CA PHE A 164 1.26 -7.65 3.95
C PHE A 164 1.26 -6.91 5.28
N GLY A 165 2.42 -6.82 5.96
CA GLY A 165 2.53 -6.13 7.24
C GLY A 165 2.07 -4.67 7.18
N LEU A 166 2.44 -3.93 6.13
CA LEU A 166 2.00 -2.55 5.93
C LEU A 166 0.51 -2.43 5.63
N LEU A 167 0.00 -3.24 4.70
CA LEU A 167 -1.37 -3.15 4.22
C LEU A 167 -2.37 -3.76 5.20
N PHE A 168 -1.93 -4.64 6.09
CA PHE A 168 -2.76 -5.23 7.13
C PHE A 168 -3.35 -4.18 8.06
N VAL A 169 -2.59 -3.13 8.40
CA VAL A 169 -3.10 -2.01 9.22
C VAL A 169 -4.25 -1.28 8.52
N TYR A 170 -4.16 -1.10 7.20
CA TYR A 170 -5.25 -0.51 6.41
C TYR A 170 -6.46 -1.44 6.32
N THR A 171 -6.24 -2.75 6.13
CA THR A 171 -7.31 -3.76 6.17
C THR A 171 -8.03 -3.77 7.51
N LEU A 172 -7.31 -3.77 8.63
CA LEU A 172 -7.91 -3.66 9.96
C LEU A 172 -8.71 -2.36 10.12
N SER A 173 -8.21 -1.24 9.60
CA SER A 173 -8.93 0.04 9.61
C SER A 173 -10.24 -0.01 8.82
N GLY A 174 -10.28 -0.75 7.70
CA GLY A 174 -11.49 -1.01 6.92
C GLY A 174 -12.49 -1.89 7.68
N LEU A 175 -12.03 -3.02 8.21
CA LEU A 175 -12.83 -3.95 9.00
C LEU A 175 -13.43 -3.28 10.25
N TRP A 176 -12.64 -2.45 10.94
CA TRP A 176 -13.11 -1.68 12.08
C TRP A 176 -14.26 -0.73 11.71
N LYS A 177 -14.19 -0.08 10.54
CA LYS A 177 -15.28 0.78 10.04
C LYS A 177 -16.54 -0.01 9.74
N ILE A 178 -16.42 -1.23 9.20
CA ILE A 178 -17.56 -2.13 8.99
C ILE A 178 -18.20 -2.47 10.33
N ALA A 179 -17.42 -2.94 11.31
CA ALA A 179 -17.92 -3.30 12.63
C ALA A 179 -18.57 -2.11 13.35
N ALA A 180 -17.94 -0.93 13.30
CA ALA A 180 -18.46 0.29 13.92
C ALA A 180 -19.78 0.75 13.27
N LEU A 181 -19.89 0.66 11.94
CA LEU A 181 -21.13 0.98 11.23
C LEU A 181 -22.23 -0.04 11.57
N ALA A 182 -21.92 -1.34 11.50
CA ALA A 182 -22.88 -2.40 11.81
C ALA A 182 -23.42 -2.26 13.24
N LYS A 183 -22.55 -2.00 14.23
CA LYS A 183 -22.97 -1.74 15.61
C LYS A 183 -23.98 -0.61 15.70
N LYS A 184 -23.73 0.53 15.05
CA LYS A 184 -24.63 1.70 15.07
C LYS A 184 -25.97 1.42 14.41
N LEU A 185 -25.98 0.66 13.31
CA LEU A 185 -27.20 0.27 12.60
C LEU A 185 -28.04 -0.71 13.43
N LEU A 186 -27.40 -1.69 14.08
CA LEU A 186 -28.09 -2.71 14.88
C LEU A 186 -28.58 -2.19 16.23
N SER A 187 -27.88 -1.24 16.84
CA SER A 187 -28.28 -0.69 18.14
C SER A 187 -29.35 0.41 18.03
N SER A 188 -29.93 0.64 16.85
CA SER A 188 -30.91 1.71 16.56
C SER A 188 -30.53 3.07 17.15
N SER A 189 -29.22 3.35 17.24
CA SER A 189 -28.78 4.56 17.93
C SER A 189 -29.15 5.77 17.09
N ALA A 190 -29.70 6.80 17.73
CA ALA A 190 -29.87 8.11 17.09
C ALA A 190 -28.52 8.77 16.71
N ALA A 191 -27.40 8.12 17.03
CA ALA A 191 -26.05 8.62 16.79
C ALA A 191 -25.72 8.74 15.30
N VAL A 192 -24.97 9.79 14.97
CA VAL A 192 -24.46 10.06 13.61
C VAL A 192 -23.55 8.91 13.15
N HIS A 193 -23.80 8.39 11.95
CA HIS A 193 -22.98 7.39 11.26
C HIS A 193 -22.74 7.82 9.82
N TRP A 194 -21.68 7.31 9.19
CA TRP A 194 -21.22 7.73 7.85
C TRP A 194 -22.22 7.53 6.69
N LEU A 195 -23.35 6.88 6.93
CA LEU A 195 -24.44 6.78 5.96
C LEU A 195 -25.52 7.85 6.16
N ARG A 196 -25.40 8.74 7.15
CA ARG A 196 -26.28 9.90 7.30
C ARG A 196 -25.73 11.11 6.56
N PRO A 197 -26.58 11.97 5.96
CA PRO A 197 -26.15 13.15 5.21
C PRO A 197 -25.22 14.08 6.00
N GLU A 198 -25.50 14.28 7.29
CA GLU A 198 -24.77 15.19 8.17
C GLU A 198 -23.43 14.65 8.68
N ALA A 199 -23.10 13.38 8.41
CA ALA A 199 -21.96 12.72 9.05
C ALA A 199 -20.60 13.26 8.62
N ALA A 200 -20.45 13.58 7.34
CA ALA A 200 -19.21 14.14 6.81
C ALA A 200 -18.95 15.54 7.38
N LEU A 201 -20.00 16.36 7.49
CA LEU A 201 -19.93 17.68 8.13
C LEU A 201 -19.55 17.56 9.60
N TYR A 202 -20.23 16.68 10.35
CA TYR A 202 -19.93 16.47 11.77
C TYR A 202 -18.48 16.03 11.98
N ASN A 203 -17.99 15.06 11.18
CA ASN A 203 -16.61 14.61 11.25
C ASN A 203 -15.62 15.74 10.94
N ALA A 204 -15.90 16.53 9.91
CA ALA A 204 -15.07 17.68 9.55
C ALA A 204 -15.03 18.73 10.66
N LEU A 205 -16.19 19.10 11.24
CA LEU A 205 -16.26 20.07 12.34
C LEU A 205 -15.47 19.62 13.56
N VAL A 206 -15.59 18.35 13.94
CA VAL A 206 -14.85 17.80 15.09
C VAL A 206 -13.34 17.81 14.84
N SER A 207 -12.88 17.41 13.65
CA SER A 207 -11.44 17.45 13.31
C SER A 207 -10.89 18.86 13.10
N PHE A 208 -11.73 19.80 12.68
CA PHE A 208 -11.32 21.15 12.36
C PHE A 208 -11.11 22.05 13.59
N ARG A 209 -11.80 21.74 14.71
CA ARG A 209 -11.70 22.49 15.98
C ARG A 209 -10.27 22.62 16.51
N ASP A 210 -9.35 21.78 16.05
CA ASP A 210 -7.97 21.75 16.52
C ASP A 210 -7.06 22.85 15.91
N TYR A 211 -7.56 23.64 14.94
CA TYR A 211 -6.70 24.51 14.13
C TYR A 211 -7.04 26.01 14.14
N ASP A 212 -8.11 26.45 14.80
CA ASP A 212 -8.53 27.87 14.87
C ASP A 212 -8.57 28.61 13.50
N GLN A 213 -8.87 27.88 12.42
CA GLN A 213 -8.94 28.43 11.06
C GLN A 213 -10.41 28.71 10.64
N PRO A 214 -10.68 29.39 9.51
CA PRO A 214 -12.04 29.45 8.96
C PRO A 214 -12.42 28.15 8.21
N PHE A 215 -13.58 27.56 8.53
CA PHE A 215 -14.02 26.30 7.92
C PHE A 215 -14.70 26.51 6.55
N ARG A 216 -13.87 26.75 5.53
CA ARG A 216 -14.33 27.16 4.18
C ARG A 216 -15.01 26.05 3.36
N LEU A 217 -14.87 24.79 3.75
CA LEU A 217 -15.41 23.64 3.00
C LEU A 217 -16.77 23.14 3.52
N ALA A 218 -17.36 23.79 4.54
CA ALA A 218 -18.63 23.37 5.14
C ALA A 218 -19.72 23.05 4.10
N GLN A 219 -19.86 23.92 3.10
CA GLN A 219 -20.88 23.81 2.06
C GLN A 219 -20.74 22.54 1.21
N LEU A 220 -19.49 22.10 0.93
CA LEU A 220 -19.23 20.86 0.17
C LEU A 220 -19.79 19.62 0.88
N PHE A 221 -19.83 19.62 2.22
CA PHE A 221 -20.35 18.51 3.00
C PHE A 221 -21.89 18.49 3.04
N VAL A 222 -22.51 19.67 3.00
CA VAL A 222 -23.98 19.81 3.06
C VAL A 222 -24.63 19.59 1.69
N ASP A 223 -24.02 20.11 0.62
CA ASP A 223 -24.64 20.11 -0.71
C ASP A 223 -24.53 18.75 -1.43
N PHE A 224 -23.55 17.93 -1.04
CA PHE A 224 -23.24 16.67 -1.73
C PHE A 224 -23.16 15.44 -0.80
N PRO A 225 -24.17 15.16 0.04
CA PRO A 225 -24.11 14.07 1.02
C PRO A 225 -23.91 12.69 0.38
N GLY A 226 -24.50 12.46 -0.80
CA GLY A 226 -24.36 11.19 -1.53
C GLY A 226 -22.91 10.90 -1.96
N VAL A 227 -22.13 11.93 -2.29
CA VAL A 227 -20.71 11.77 -2.66
C VAL A 227 -19.91 11.24 -1.46
N TRP A 228 -20.17 11.77 -0.26
CA TRP A 228 -19.50 11.34 0.97
C TRP A 228 -19.92 9.95 1.42
N GLN A 229 -21.20 9.61 1.30
CA GLN A 229 -21.71 8.27 1.64
C GLN A 229 -21.13 7.21 0.71
N LEU A 230 -21.19 7.42 -0.61
CA LEU A 230 -20.59 6.53 -1.60
C LEU A 230 -19.07 6.46 -1.46
N GLY A 231 -18.42 7.61 -1.23
CA GLY A 231 -16.99 7.71 -0.97
C GLY A 231 -16.57 6.94 0.27
N PHE A 232 -17.37 6.96 1.34
CA PHE A 232 -17.15 6.16 2.54
C PHE A 232 -17.24 4.66 2.25
N VAL A 233 -18.30 4.21 1.56
CA VAL A 233 -18.45 2.79 1.19
C VAL A 233 -17.29 2.32 0.31
N ALA A 234 -16.91 3.12 -0.68
CA ALA A 234 -15.75 2.85 -1.53
C ALA A 234 -14.47 2.76 -0.71
N THR A 235 -14.23 3.73 0.19
CA THR A 235 -13.07 3.74 1.09
C THR A 235 -13.02 2.48 1.95
N VAL A 236 -14.14 2.06 2.54
CA VAL A 236 -14.22 0.84 3.34
C VAL A 236 -13.89 -0.41 2.53
N TYR A 237 -14.45 -0.51 1.31
CA TYR A 237 -14.13 -1.61 0.40
C TYR A 237 -12.63 -1.65 0.06
N PHE A 238 -12.04 -0.51 -0.30
CA PHE A 238 -10.64 -0.41 -0.68
C PHE A 238 -9.70 -0.71 0.50
N LEU A 239 -9.97 -0.14 1.67
CA LEU A 239 -9.18 -0.39 2.87
C LEU A 239 -9.22 -1.87 3.25
N THR A 240 -10.42 -2.46 3.34
CA THR A 240 -10.58 -3.89 3.64
C THR A 240 -9.85 -4.78 2.63
N SER A 241 -9.88 -4.41 1.35
CA SER A 241 -9.23 -5.16 0.27
C SER A 241 -7.73 -4.88 0.12
N ALA A 242 -7.16 -3.95 0.88
CA ALA A 242 -5.79 -3.47 0.67
C ALA A 242 -4.76 -4.59 0.71
N VAL A 243 -4.87 -5.53 1.65
CA VAL A 243 -3.96 -6.68 1.81
C VAL A 243 -3.86 -7.56 0.55
N ALA A 244 -4.86 -7.56 -0.34
CA ALA A 244 -4.78 -8.30 -1.60
C ALA A 244 -3.59 -7.86 -2.47
N ALA A 245 -3.16 -6.60 -2.37
CA ALA A 245 -2.00 -6.09 -3.10
C ALA A 245 -0.66 -6.65 -2.61
N ALA A 246 -0.61 -7.23 -1.40
CA ALA A 246 0.57 -7.95 -0.93
C ALA A 246 0.89 -9.16 -1.84
N TRP A 247 -0.14 -9.91 -2.22
CA TRP A 247 -0.03 -11.14 -3.02
C TRP A 247 -0.21 -10.92 -4.53
N HIS A 248 -0.68 -9.74 -4.92
CA HIS A 248 -0.84 -9.34 -6.31
C HIS A 248 -0.03 -8.07 -6.60
N PRO A 249 1.28 -8.18 -6.91
CA PRO A 249 2.11 -7.02 -7.16
C PRO A 249 1.58 -6.01 -8.21
N PRO A 250 0.89 -6.42 -9.30
CA PRO A 250 0.24 -5.49 -10.23
C PRO A 250 -0.77 -4.54 -9.57
N LEU A 251 -1.40 -4.96 -8.47
CA LEU A 251 -2.40 -4.20 -7.72
C LEU A 251 -1.77 -3.14 -6.80
N ARG A 252 -0.47 -3.24 -6.50
CA ARG A 252 0.22 -2.35 -5.55
C ARG A 252 0.10 -0.87 -5.92
N PRO A 253 0.42 -0.40 -7.14
CA PRO A 253 0.34 1.03 -7.42
C PRO A 253 -1.08 1.59 -7.32
N TRP A 254 -2.10 0.78 -7.61
CA TRP A 254 -3.49 1.17 -7.45
C TRP A 254 -3.87 1.34 -5.98
N VAL A 255 -3.54 0.35 -5.14
CA VAL A 255 -3.79 0.46 -3.70
C VAL A 255 -2.99 1.61 -3.09
N GLY A 256 -1.72 1.77 -3.46
CA GLY A 256 -0.89 2.91 -3.03
C GLY A 256 -1.48 4.25 -3.43
N GLY A 257 -1.89 4.40 -4.69
CA GLY A 257 -2.53 5.62 -5.20
C GLY A 257 -3.85 5.93 -4.48
N LEU A 258 -4.70 4.93 -4.26
CA LEU A 258 -5.95 5.10 -3.52
C LEU A 258 -5.71 5.49 -2.05
N LEU A 259 -4.69 4.92 -1.41
CA LEU A 259 -4.29 5.29 -0.05
C LEU A 259 -3.75 6.72 0.00
N ILE A 260 -2.97 7.17 -0.99
CA ILE A 260 -2.53 8.57 -1.11
C ILE A 260 -3.74 9.48 -1.25
N CYS A 261 -4.67 9.18 -2.16
CA CYS A 261 -5.90 9.97 -2.33
C CYS A 261 -6.71 10.03 -1.02
N PHE A 262 -6.84 8.91 -0.30
CA PHE A 262 -7.47 8.87 1.01
C PHE A 262 -6.80 9.84 2.00
N HIS A 263 -5.48 9.83 2.10
CA HIS A 263 -4.75 10.76 2.99
C HIS A 263 -4.87 12.22 2.54
N LEU A 264 -4.83 12.50 1.24
CA LEU A 264 -5.02 13.86 0.71
C LEU A 264 -6.44 14.39 0.97
N ILE A 265 -7.47 13.55 0.83
CA ILE A 265 -8.84 13.91 1.22
C ILE A 265 -8.89 14.23 2.71
N ASN A 266 -8.28 13.41 3.57
CA ASN A 266 -8.24 13.73 5.00
C ASN A 266 -7.50 15.04 5.30
N GLN A 267 -6.42 15.31 4.58
CA GLN A 267 -5.64 16.53 4.77
C GLN A 267 -6.38 17.79 4.30
N PHE A 268 -7.01 17.76 3.13
CA PHE A 268 -7.65 18.96 2.59
C PHE A 268 -9.09 19.14 3.06
N ALA A 269 -9.84 18.05 3.22
CA ALA A 269 -11.24 18.11 3.63
C ALA A 269 -11.40 18.15 5.17
N PHE A 270 -10.56 17.42 5.90
CA PHE A 270 -10.67 17.29 7.37
C PHE A 270 -9.50 17.94 8.14
N LEU A 271 -8.55 18.59 7.45
CA LEU A 271 -7.35 19.21 8.03
C LEU A 271 -6.45 18.26 8.85
N ILE A 272 -6.45 16.97 8.49
CA ILE A 272 -5.58 15.99 9.15
C ILE A 272 -4.32 15.78 8.31
N PHE A 273 -3.17 16.30 8.74
CA PHE A 273 -1.94 16.31 7.97
C PHE A 273 -1.25 14.94 7.91
N PHE A 274 -1.12 14.36 6.71
CA PHE A 274 -0.54 13.03 6.47
C PHE A 274 0.63 13.04 5.47
N VAL A 275 1.35 14.17 5.35
CA VAL A 275 2.41 14.37 4.35
C VAL A 275 3.43 13.22 4.32
N VAL A 276 3.97 12.82 5.48
CA VAL A 276 4.98 11.74 5.54
C VAL A 276 4.38 10.39 5.10
N ALA A 277 3.12 10.12 5.40
CA ALA A 277 2.45 8.90 4.95
C ALA A 277 2.28 8.91 3.42
N CYS A 278 1.85 10.03 2.82
CA CYS A 278 1.76 10.18 1.37
C CYS A 278 3.11 9.96 0.69
N LEU A 279 4.18 10.58 1.19
CA LEU A 279 5.53 10.41 0.63
C LEU A 279 6.03 8.96 0.79
N THR A 280 5.77 8.33 1.93
CA THR A 280 6.13 6.93 2.17
C THR A 280 5.39 5.99 1.21
N LEU A 281 4.08 6.18 1.01
CA LEU A 281 3.28 5.42 0.06
C LEU A 281 3.79 5.63 -1.37
N LEU A 282 4.11 6.87 -1.74
CA LEU A 282 4.68 7.17 -3.05
C LEU A 282 6.00 6.41 -3.23
N CYS A 283 6.93 6.49 -2.27
CA CYS A 283 8.18 5.75 -2.34
C CYS A 283 7.95 4.24 -2.48
N LEU A 284 6.99 3.66 -1.75
CA LEU A 284 6.80 2.21 -1.67
C LEU A 284 5.96 1.58 -2.79
N PHE A 285 5.02 2.33 -3.36
CA PHE A 285 4.02 1.81 -4.30
C PHE A 285 4.15 2.41 -5.71
N PHE A 286 5.11 3.31 -5.94
CA PHE A 286 5.37 3.82 -7.28
C PHE A 286 5.79 2.71 -8.25
N PRO A 287 5.29 2.73 -9.50
CA PRO A 287 5.55 1.68 -10.49
C PRO A 287 6.95 1.83 -11.13
N TYR A 288 8.02 1.63 -10.34
CA TYR A 288 9.40 1.88 -10.79
C TYR A 288 9.82 1.10 -12.03
N GLY A 289 9.33 -0.13 -12.22
CA GLY A 289 9.57 -0.96 -13.40
C GLY A 289 8.94 -0.39 -14.68
N ALA A 290 8.00 0.57 -14.58
CA ALA A 290 7.52 1.35 -15.72
C ALA A 290 8.57 2.36 -16.19
N VAL A 291 9.35 2.93 -15.26
CA VAL A 291 10.36 3.96 -15.50
C VAL A 291 11.72 3.33 -15.80
N PHE A 292 12.17 2.39 -14.96
CA PHE A 292 13.44 1.69 -15.08
C PHE A 292 13.32 0.38 -15.87
N ARG A 293 12.70 0.45 -17.07
CA ARG A 293 12.39 -0.72 -17.90
C ARG A 293 13.62 -1.56 -18.26
N GLN A 294 14.77 -0.91 -18.46
CA GLN A 294 16.02 -1.55 -18.89
C GLN A 294 16.46 -2.66 -17.92
N SER A 295 16.35 -2.42 -16.60
CA SER A 295 16.70 -3.41 -15.58
C SER A 295 15.80 -4.65 -15.62
N ARG A 296 14.59 -4.54 -16.16
CA ARG A 296 13.69 -5.69 -16.35
C ARG A 296 13.92 -6.39 -17.68
N THR A 297 14.09 -5.63 -18.77
CA THR A 297 14.23 -6.20 -20.12
C THR A 297 15.50 -6.99 -20.30
N GLN A 298 16.57 -6.62 -19.60
CA GLN A 298 17.86 -7.31 -19.68
C GLN A 298 17.83 -8.75 -19.15
N TYR A 299 17.03 -9.02 -18.11
CA TYR A 299 17.06 -10.31 -17.41
C TYR A 299 15.83 -11.18 -17.64
N ARG A 300 14.80 -10.69 -18.34
CA ARG A 300 13.57 -11.47 -18.59
C ARG A 300 13.82 -12.60 -19.60
N PHE A 301 13.13 -13.72 -19.40
CA PHE A 301 13.00 -14.73 -20.46
C PHE A 301 12.02 -14.23 -21.53
N PRO A 302 12.43 -14.17 -22.81
CA PRO A 302 11.54 -13.82 -23.91
C PRO A 302 10.48 -14.91 -24.12
N ALA A 303 9.30 -14.51 -24.57
CA ALA A 303 8.20 -15.43 -24.87
C ALA A 303 7.41 -14.93 -26.08
N VAL A 304 6.89 -15.87 -26.86
CA VAL A 304 5.89 -15.62 -27.90
C VAL A 304 4.51 -15.77 -27.28
N PHE A 305 3.59 -14.88 -27.65
CA PHE A 305 2.26 -14.80 -27.06
C PHE A 305 1.19 -15.15 -28.08
N LEU A 306 0.26 -16.04 -27.71
CA LEU A 306 -0.91 -16.37 -28.51
C LEU A 306 -2.18 -16.12 -27.69
N PHE A 307 -3.12 -15.36 -28.23
CA PHE A 307 -4.43 -15.14 -27.62
C PHE A 307 -5.53 -15.50 -28.61
N SER A 308 -6.47 -16.34 -28.19
CA SER A 308 -7.60 -16.78 -29.01
C SER A 308 -8.89 -16.88 -28.18
N GLY A 309 -10.02 -17.04 -28.88
CA GLY A 309 -11.34 -17.17 -28.24
C GLY A 309 -11.91 -15.86 -27.67
N ARG A 310 -13.07 -15.95 -27.03
CA ARG A 310 -13.76 -14.83 -26.37
C ARG A 310 -14.44 -15.26 -25.08
N LYS A 311 -14.55 -14.34 -24.11
CA LYS A 311 -15.23 -14.54 -22.81
C LYS A 311 -14.72 -15.82 -22.11
N GLN A 312 -15.60 -16.80 -21.88
CA GLN A 312 -15.30 -18.04 -21.17
C GLN A 312 -14.40 -18.98 -21.97
N GLU A 313 -14.40 -18.85 -23.30
CA GLU A 313 -13.58 -19.66 -24.22
C GLU A 313 -12.22 -19.02 -24.52
N ALA A 314 -11.95 -17.84 -23.96
CA ALA A 314 -10.67 -17.17 -24.16
C ALA A 314 -9.51 -18.06 -23.69
N ALA A 315 -8.43 -18.09 -24.46
CA ALA A 315 -7.21 -18.80 -24.17
C ALA A 315 -6.01 -17.88 -24.40
N TYR A 316 -5.03 -17.94 -23.51
CA TYR A 316 -3.79 -17.20 -23.60
C TYR A 316 -2.62 -18.14 -23.33
N PHE A 317 -1.68 -18.18 -24.26
CA PHE A 317 -0.50 -19.03 -24.21
C PHE A 317 0.78 -18.19 -24.25
N ARG A 318 1.78 -18.60 -23.47
CA ARG A 318 3.15 -18.11 -23.57
C ARG A 318 4.05 -19.28 -23.93
N GLN A 319 4.86 -19.13 -24.97
CA GLN A 319 5.85 -20.13 -25.37
C GLN A 319 7.25 -19.53 -25.23
N TYR A 320 8.10 -20.20 -24.47
CA TYR A 320 9.50 -19.82 -24.24
C TYR A 320 10.44 -20.55 -25.21
N GLU A 321 11.65 -20.01 -25.40
CA GLU A 321 12.63 -20.56 -26.35
C GLU A 321 13.05 -22.02 -26.06
N ASP A 322 12.98 -22.43 -24.79
CA ASP A 322 13.31 -23.79 -24.34
C ASP A 322 12.13 -24.77 -24.40
N GLY A 323 11.00 -24.35 -24.99
CA GLY A 323 9.79 -25.16 -25.11
C GLY A 323 8.94 -25.20 -23.85
N GLN A 324 9.28 -24.45 -22.79
CA GLN A 324 8.35 -24.26 -21.67
C GLN A 324 7.12 -23.47 -22.14
N GLU A 325 5.96 -23.80 -21.56
CA GLU A 325 4.69 -23.17 -21.92
C GLU A 325 3.87 -22.80 -20.68
N ASP A 326 3.24 -21.62 -20.73
CA ASP A 326 2.16 -21.22 -19.83
C ASP A 326 0.83 -21.26 -20.59
N ALA A 327 -0.24 -21.72 -19.93
CA ALA A 327 -1.58 -21.74 -20.49
C ALA A 327 -2.62 -21.21 -19.50
N PHE A 328 -3.43 -20.25 -19.96
CA PHE A 328 -4.48 -19.60 -19.16
C PHE A 328 -5.78 -19.53 -19.93
N PHE A 329 -6.91 -19.61 -19.22
CA PHE A 329 -8.23 -19.72 -19.83
C PHE A 329 -9.25 -18.78 -19.17
N GLY A 330 -10.31 -18.43 -19.91
CA GLY A 330 -11.41 -17.59 -19.45
C GLY A 330 -10.94 -16.22 -18.98
N PHE A 331 -11.40 -15.78 -17.79
CA PHE A 331 -11.00 -14.50 -17.20
C PHE A 331 -9.48 -14.39 -16.98
N GLU A 332 -8.82 -15.50 -16.63
CA GLU A 332 -7.38 -15.50 -16.41
C GLU A 332 -6.60 -15.25 -17.71
N ALA A 333 -7.12 -15.69 -18.87
CA ALA A 333 -6.50 -15.40 -20.17
C ALA A 333 -6.43 -13.89 -20.44
N TYR A 334 -7.52 -13.16 -20.17
CA TYR A 334 -7.55 -11.71 -20.31
C TYR A 334 -6.62 -11.01 -19.32
N ARG A 335 -6.59 -11.49 -18.08
CA ARG A 335 -5.72 -10.96 -17.02
C ARG A 335 -4.25 -11.11 -17.39
N GLN A 336 -3.83 -12.29 -17.84
CA GLN A 336 -2.44 -12.56 -18.20
C GLN A 336 -2.03 -11.85 -19.49
N LYS A 337 -2.92 -11.74 -20.48
CA LYS A 337 -2.72 -10.88 -21.65
C LYS A 337 -2.47 -9.42 -21.24
N LEU A 338 -3.31 -8.87 -20.37
CA LEU A 338 -3.14 -7.50 -19.89
C LEU A 338 -1.86 -7.35 -19.06
N LEU A 339 -1.47 -8.36 -18.28
CA LEU A 339 -0.22 -8.33 -17.51
C LEU A 339 1.02 -8.23 -18.39
N ASP A 340 1.04 -8.87 -19.55
CA ASP A 340 2.18 -8.81 -20.47
C ASP A 340 2.17 -7.56 -21.33
N TRP A 341 0.98 -7.07 -21.71
CA TRP A 341 0.84 -5.84 -22.46
C TRP A 341 1.07 -4.59 -21.60
N ASN A 342 0.37 -4.49 -20.47
CA ASN A 342 0.46 -3.39 -19.52
C ASN A 342 0.30 -3.88 -18.07
N TYR A 343 1.43 -4.30 -17.50
CA TYR A 343 1.53 -4.90 -16.17
C TYR A 343 0.74 -4.17 -15.08
N TYR A 344 0.89 -2.85 -14.98
CA TYR A 344 0.25 -2.10 -13.91
C TYR A 344 -1.25 -1.92 -14.15
N GLN A 345 -1.70 -1.72 -15.39
CA GLN A 345 -3.14 -1.68 -15.69
C GLN A 345 -3.86 -2.99 -15.35
N ALA A 346 -3.17 -4.13 -15.45
CA ALA A 346 -3.73 -5.42 -15.06
C ALA A 346 -4.10 -5.49 -13.57
N GLY A 347 -3.52 -4.61 -12.73
CA GLY A 347 -3.84 -4.52 -11.30
C GLY A 347 -5.33 -4.40 -11.01
N PHE A 348 -6.10 -3.68 -11.83
CA PHE A 348 -7.55 -3.57 -11.65
C PHE A 348 -8.28 -4.92 -11.66
N LEU A 349 -7.78 -5.89 -12.44
CA LEU A 349 -8.36 -7.21 -12.55
C LEU A 349 -8.08 -8.10 -11.33
N TYR A 350 -7.30 -7.61 -10.37
CA TYR A 350 -6.99 -8.28 -9.11
C TYR A 350 -7.78 -7.75 -7.91
N PHE A 351 -8.61 -6.71 -8.08
CA PHE A 351 -9.50 -6.28 -7.00
C PHE A 351 -10.50 -7.40 -6.64
N PRO A 352 -10.75 -7.66 -5.33
CA PRO A 352 -11.71 -8.67 -4.91
C PRO A 352 -13.10 -8.45 -5.50
N GLY A 353 -13.69 -9.49 -6.10
CA GLY A 353 -15.03 -9.44 -6.70
C GLY A 353 -15.05 -9.16 -8.22
N ILE A 354 -14.02 -8.53 -8.81
CA ILE A 354 -14.01 -8.19 -10.25
C ILE A 354 -14.17 -9.41 -11.16
N LYS A 355 -13.46 -10.51 -10.85
CA LYS A 355 -13.59 -11.77 -11.59
C LYS A 355 -15.04 -12.27 -11.57
N ILE A 356 -15.66 -12.31 -10.38
CA ILE A 356 -17.01 -12.83 -10.18
C ILE A 356 -18.03 -11.99 -10.97
N LEU A 357 -17.95 -10.66 -10.87
CA LEU A 357 -18.83 -9.75 -11.59
C LEU A 357 -18.68 -9.89 -13.11
N THR A 358 -17.43 -10.04 -13.59
CA THR A 358 -17.15 -10.21 -15.02
C THR A 358 -17.73 -11.54 -15.54
N GLU A 359 -17.48 -12.63 -14.83
CA GLU A 359 -17.99 -13.96 -15.20
C GLU A 359 -19.52 -14.02 -15.15
N LEU A 360 -20.14 -13.39 -14.15
CA LEU A 360 -21.60 -13.26 -14.06
C LEU A 360 -22.16 -12.50 -15.28
N THR A 361 -21.55 -11.37 -15.63
CA THR A 361 -21.94 -10.58 -16.80
C THR A 361 -21.80 -11.37 -18.11
N TRP A 362 -20.73 -12.16 -18.24
CA TRP A 362 -20.56 -13.05 -19.39
C TRP A 362 -21.64 -14.12 -19.49
N ARG A 363 -22.05 -14.71 -18.35
CA ARG A 363 -23.14 -15.70 -18.31
C ARG A 363 -24.48 -15.08 -18.71
N LEU A 364 -24.80 -13.90 -18.17
CA LEU A 364 -26.05 -13.19 -18.48
C LEU A 364 -26.13 -12.81 -19.97
N THR A 365 -25.02 -12.33 -20.55
CA THR A 365 -24.97 -11.96 -21.97
C THR A 365 -24.89 -13.15 -22.93
N HIS A 366 -24.52 -14.35 -22.47
CA HIS A 366 -24.51 -15.54 -23.32
C HIS A 366 -25.91 -16.16 -23.47
N ARG A 367 -26.74 -16.09 -22.41
CA ARG A 367 -28.13 -16.59 -22.45
C ARG A 367 -29.00 -15.80 -23.42
N SER A 368 -28.89 -14.47 -23.40
CA SER A 368 -29.65 -13.59 -24.32
C SER A 368 -29.33 -13.79 -25.79
N GLY A 369 -28.14 -14.33 -26.13
CA GLY A 369 -27.77 -14.66 -27.50
C GLY A 369 -28.37 -15.98 -28.00
N ARG A 370 -28.62 -16.96 -27.12
CA ARG A 370 -29.24 -18.24 -27.49
C ARG A 370 -30.75 -18.11 -27.68
N GLU A 371 -31.43 -17.35 -26.84
CA GLU A 371 -32.88 -17.11 -26.95
C GLU A 371 -33.25 -16.35 -28.23
N LYS A 372 -32.37 -15.47 -28.72
CA LYS A 372 -32.56 -14.76 -30.00
C LYS A 372 -32.26 -15.59 -31.24
N ALA A 373 -31.53 -16.70 -31.10
CA ALA A 373 -31.21 -17.60 -32.23
C ALA A 373 -32.24 -18.73 -32.39
N SER A 374 -33.21 -18.84 -31.48
CA SER A 374 -34.25 -19.87 -31.46
C SER A 374 -35.65 -19.34 -31.85
N ILE A 375 -35.72 -18.13 -32.40
CA ILE A 375 -36.90 -17.52 -33.02
C ILE A 375 -36.51 -17.22 -34.47
#